data_AF-A0A847N4L3-F1
#
_entry.id   AF-A0A847N4L3-F1
#
_cell.length_a   1.000
_cell.length_b   1.000
_cell.length_c   1.000
_cell.angle_alpha   90.00
_cell.angle_beta   90.00
_cell.angle_gamma   90.00
#
_symmetry.space_group_name_H-M   'P 1'
#
loop_
_entity.id
_entity.type
_entity.pdbx_description
1 polymer ?
#
loop_
_entity_poly.entity_id
_entity_poly.type
_entity_poly.pdbx_seq_one_letter_code
_entity_poly.pdbx_strand_id
1 'polypeptide(L)'
;LRCAPKVWKDFINNGREGITPLKAKRILKIPNKYEQLQSDNEGIACLQAIRNVYADNPFGFERCAVDIVSKMDTHFVHFDLTRPWRDGGRDALGYYSIQTGGKANHPLRIDCALEAKCYSPDTSVGVRQMSRLISRIRYRQFGIMVTTSFVDSQAYKEVVEDGHPILIVTASDIGTILRNNAINTSNVHAWLANLVT
;
A
#
# COMPACT_ATOMS: atom_id res chain seq x y z
N LEU A 1 -36.94 21.35 19.31
CA LEU A 1 -36.99 21.50 17.83
C LEU A 1 -36.89 22.96 17.33
N ARG A 2 -37.35 23.99 18.06
CA ARG A 2 -37.33 25.38 17.58
C ARG A 2 -35.97 25.83 17.00
N CYS A 3 -34.88 25.57 17.70
CA CYS A 3 -33.53 25.95 17.26
C CYS A 3 -32.73 24.83 16.58
N ALA A 4 -33.37 23.71 16.21
CA ALA A 4 -32.65 22.60 15.58
C ALA A 4 -32.22 22.96 14.13
N PRO A 5 -31.00 22.59 13.72
CA PRO A 5 -30.54 22.77 12.34
C PRO A 5 -31.47 22.08 11.34
N LYS A 6 -31.59 22.64 10.13
CA LYS A 6 -32.45 22.10 9.07
C LYS A 6 -32.16 20.62 8.80
N VAL A 7 -30.89 20.24 8.65
CA VAL A 7 -30.44 18.86 8.44
C VAL A 7 -30.90 17.88 9.53
N TRP A 8 -31.02 18.34 10.77
CA TRP A 8 -31.51 17.51 11.88
C TRP A 8 -33.03 17.33 11.83
N LYS A 9 -33.76 18.38 11.45
CA LYS A 9 -35.22 18.32 11.24
C LYS A 9 -35.55 17.40 10.05
N ASP A 10 -34.77 17.48 8.98
CA ASP A 10 -34.94 16.66 7.78
C ASP A 10 -34.71 15.17 8.09
N PHE A 11 -33.71 14.83 8.90
CA PHE A 11 -33.50 13.46 9.39
C PHE A 11 -34.65 12.95 10.26
N ILE A 12 -35.16 13.78 11.19
CA ILE A 12 -36.31 13.39 12.04
C ILE A 12 -37.56 13.11 11.19
N ASN A 13 -37.81 13.93 10.17
CA ASN A 13 -39.02 13.81 9.35
C ASN A 13 -38.95 12.66 8.33
N ASN A 14 -37.78 12.45 7.71
CA ASN A 14 -37.63 11.57 6.55
C ASN A 14 -36.71 10.36 6.83
N GLY A 15 -36.25 10.19 8.06
CA GLY A 15 -35.32 9.12 8.43
C GLY A 15 -34.02 9.16 7.61
N ARG A 16 -33.55 7.99 7.15
CA ARG A 16 -32.30 7.87 6.38
C ARG A 16 -32.30 8.66 5.08
N GLU A 17 -33.46 8.84 4.44
CA GLU A 17 -33.61 9.60 3.20
C GLU A 17 -33.47 11.11 3.42
N GLY A 18 -33.65 11.59 4.67
CA GLY A 18 -33.43 12.98 5.06
C GLY A 18 -31.96 13.35 5.32
N ILE A 19 -31.04 12.39 5.24
CA ILE A 19 -29.62 12.64 5.52
C ILE A 19 -28.97 13.32 4.31
N THR A 20 -28.56 14.57 4.49
CA THR A 20 -27.65 15.26 3.57
C THR A 20 -26.25 15.27 4.18
N PRO A 21 -25.35 14.34 3.81
CA PRO A 21 -24.02 14.27 4.41
C PRO A 21 -23.17 15.45 3.96
N LEU A 22 -22.42 16.04 4.90
CA LEU A 22 -21.39 17.01 4.59
C LEU A 22 -20.25 16.27 3.86
N LYS A 23 -20.14 16.45 2.54
CA LYS A 23 -19.08 15.84 1.73
C LYS A 23 -17.94 16.85 1.54
N ALA A 24 -16.89 16.73 2.35
CA ALA A 24 -15.64 17.45 2.10
C ALA A 24 -14.79 16.64 1.11
N LYS A 25 -14.53 17.18 -0.09
CA LYS A 25 -13.58 16.54 -1.01
C LYS A 25 -12.18 16.62 -0.39
N ARG A 26 -11.50 15.47 -0.27
CA ARG A 26 -10.12 15.43 0.21
C ARG A 26 -9.25 16.17 -0.81
N ILE A 27 -8.57 17.23 -0.35
CA ILE A 27 -7.53 17.88 -1.16
C ILE A 27 -6.36 16.91 -1.25
N LEU A 28 -5.92 16.59 -2.47
CA LEU A 28 -4.76 15.73 -2.70
C LEU A 28 -3.51 16.49 -2.28
N LYS A 29 -3.06 16.25 -1.04
CA LYS A 29 -1.79 16.74 -0.54
C LYS A 29 -0.71 15.72 -0.88
N ILE A 30 0.30 16.15 -1.63
CA ILE A 30 1.48 15.33 -1.90
C ILE A 30 2.28 15.22 -0.60
N PRO A 31 2.52 14.00 -0.08
CA PRO A 31 3.21 13.84 1.19
C PRO A 31 4.71 14.11 1.05
N ASN A 32 5.30 14.79 2.03
CA ASN A 32 6.75 15.02 2.05
C ASN A 32 7.53 13.82 2.62
N LYS A 33 8.87 13.87 2.56
CA LYS A 33 9.76 12.82 3.10
C LYS A 33 9.45 12.49 4.57
N TYR A 34 9.19 13.51 5.39
CA TYR A 34 8.91 13.31 6.82
C TYR A 34 7.62 12.52 7.03
N GLU A 35 6.53 12.90 6.36
CA GLU A 35 5.23 12.22 6.46
C GLU A 35 5.32 10.75 6.02
N GLN A 36 6.05 10.45 4.94
CA GLN A 36 6.21 9.09 4.43
C GLN A 36 7.14 8.20 5.29
N LEU A 37 8.02 8.81 6.10
CA LEU A 37 8.92 8.09 7.01
C LEU A 37 8.42 8.06 8.46
N GLN A 38 7.36 8.81 8.78
CA GLN A 38 6.89 8.97 10.14
C GLN A 38 6.34 7.65 10.68
N SER A 39 7.03 7.08 11.67
CA SER A 39 6.59 5.93 12.43
C SER A 39 7.05 6.10 13.88
N ASP A 40 6.52 5.29 14.79
CA ASP A 40 7.00 5.29 16.17
C ASP A 40 8.25 4.41 16.33
N ASN A 41 8.83 4.40 17.53
CA ASN A 41 10.10 3.72 17.78
C ASN A 41 10.08 2.23 17.41
N GLU A 42 8.96 1.56 17.69
CA GLU A 42 8.78 0.14 17.40
C GLU A 42 8.71 -0.11 15.88
N GLY A 43 7.95 0.72 15.15
CA GLY A 43 7.87 0.64 13.69
C GLY A 43 9.19 0.94 13.01
N ILE A 44 9.92 1.95 13.51
CA ILE A 44 11.28 2.30 13.04
C ILE A 44 12.23 1.12 13.25
N ALA A 45 12.21 0.49 14.42
CA ALA A 45 13.07 -0.65 14.73
C ALA A 45 12.74 -1.86 13.85
N CYS A 46 11.46 -2.15 13.60
CA CYS A 46 11.05 -3.24 12.70
C CYS A 46 11.47 -2.96 11.25
N LEU A 47 11.28 -1.74 10.75
CA LEU A 47 11.77 -1.33 9.43
C LEU A 47 13.29 -1.49 9.31
N GLN A 48 14.03 -1.15 10.37
CA GLN A 48 15.47 -1.34 10.39
C GLN A 48 15.85 -2.83 10.35
N ALA A 49 15.13 -3.69 11.07
CA ALA A 49 15.33 -5.14 11.00
C ALA A 49 15.10 -5.68 9.59
N ILE A 50 14.03 -5.24 8.91
CA ILE A 50 13.77 -5.58 7.50
C ILE A 50 14.95 -5.17 6.61
N ARG A 51 15.37 -3.90 6.69
CA ARG A 51 16.48 -3.39 5.86
C ARG A 51 17.77 -4.17 6.09
N ASN A 52 18.09 -4.51 7.34
CA ASN A 52 19.29 -5.26 7.69
C ASN A 52 19.25 -6.68 7.10
N VAL A 53 18.10 -7.37 7.17
CA VAL A 53 17.97 -8.74 6.63
C VAL A 53 18.14 -8.79 5.12
N TYR A 54 17.68 -7.77 4.39
CA TYR A 54 17.75 -7.74 2.92
C TYR A 54 18.90 -6.89 2.36
N ALA A 55 19.82 -6.42 3.19
CA ALA A 55 20.94 -5.55 2.78
C ALA A 55 21.80 -6.20 1.68
N ASP A 56 22.11 -7.49 1.84
CA ASP A 56 22.96 -8.25 0.91
C ASP A 56 22.14 -9.01 -0.16
N ASN A 57 20.81 -9.03 -0.04
CA ASN A 57 19.92 -9.68 -1.00
C ASN A 57 18.69 -8.80 -1.33
N PRO A 58 18.84 -7.80 -2.20
CA PRO A 58 17.75 -6.90 -2.58
C PRO A 58 16.54 -7.63 -3.22
N PHE A 59 16.77 -8.72 -3.96
CA PHE A 59 15.71 -9.53 -4.56
C PHE A 59 14.95 -10.37 -3.53
N GLY A 60 15.53 -10.60 -2.34
CA GLY A 60 14.85 -11.29 -1.25
C GLY A 60 13.66 -10.51 -0.67
N PHE A 61 13.65 -9.18 -0.82
CA PHE A 61 12.60 -8.35 -0.23
C PHE A 61 11.23 -8.50 -0.91
N GLU A 62 11.18 -9.00 -2.13
CA GLU A 62 9.95 -9.11 -2.92
C GLU A 62 8.88 -9.96 -2.19
N ARG A 63 9.29 -11.08 -1.59
CA ARG A 63 8.40 -11.95 -0.80
C ARG A 63 7.89 -11.26 0.46
N CYS A 64 8.75 -10.47 1.11
CA CYS A 64 8.37 -9.65 2.25
C CYS A 64 7.36 -8.57 1.87
N ALA A 65 7.56 -7.90 0.74
CA ALA A 65 6.63 -6.90 0.23
C ALA A 65 5.25 -7.50 -0.09
N VAL A 66 5.19 -8.69 -0.69
CA VAL A 66 3.94 -9.43 -0.92
C VAL A 66 3.23 -9.76 0.39
N ASP A 67 3.95 -10.25 1.41
CA ASP A 67 3.38 -10.56 2.71
C ASP A 67 2.85 -9.30 3.41
N ILE A 68 3.59 -8.20 3.39
CA ILE A 68 3.16 -6.89 3.90
C ILE A 68 1.85 -6.45 3.23
N VAL A 69 1.77 -6.51 1.90
CA VAL A 69 0.56 -6.11 1.16
C VAL A 69 -0.62 -7.02 1.48
N SER A 70 -0.39 -8.32 1.63
CA SER A 70 -1.43 -9.29 2.01
C SER A 70 -1.94 -9.05 3.45
N LYS A 71 -1.08 -8.55 4.34
CA LYS A 71 -1.42 -8.14 5.71
C LYS A 71 -2.10 -6.77 5.81
N MET A 72 -1.95 -5.93 4.79
CA MET A 72 -2.60 -4.62 4.70
C MET A 72 -4.09 -4.75 4.40
N ASP A 73 -4.46 -5.64 3.46
CA ASP A 73 -5.85 -5.93 3.11
C ASP A 73 -5.97 -7.38 2.61
N THR A 74 -6.87 -8.15 3.22
CA THR A 74 -7.12 -9.57 2.89
C THR A 74 -7.67 -9.80 1.48
N HIS A 75 -8.12 -8.75 0.78
CA HIS A 75 -8.58 -8.86 -0.61
C HIS A 75 -7.42 -8.98 -1.61
N PHE A 76 -6.18 -8.72 -1.19
CA PHE A 76 -4.97 -9.02 -1.95
C PHE A 76 -4.67 -10.52 -1.91
N VAL A 77 -4.77 -11.20 -3.07
CA VAL A 77 -4.71 -12.66 -3.15
C VAL A 77 -3.89 -13.16 -4.34
N HIS A 78 -3.38 -14.39 -4.21
CA HIS A 78 -2.67 -15.15 -5.24
C HIS A 78 -1.52 -14.37 -5.90
N PHE A 79 -0.56 -13.93 -5.08
CA PHE A 79 0.67 -13.32 -5.59
C PHE A 79 1.67 -14.39 -6.02
N ASP A 80 2.12 -14.28 -7.27
CA ASP A 80 3.23 -15.04 -7.83
C ASP A 80 4.44 -14.11 -8.00
N LEU A 81 5.56 -14.47 -7.37
CA LEU A 81 6.84 -13.79 -7.58
C LEU A 81 7.32 -14.06 -9.00
N THR A 82 7.74 -13.02 -9.71
CA THR A 82 8.22 -13.20 -11.08
C THR A 82 9.70 -13.58 -11.09
N ARG A 83 10.12 -14.34 -12.11
CA ARG A 83 11.52 -14.76 -12.20
C ARG A 83 12.44 -13.55 -12.38
N PRO A 84 13.69 -13.60 -11.89
CA PRO A 84 14.70 -12.59 -12.21
C PRO A 84 15.00 -12.65 -13.72
N TRP A 85 14.32 -11.84 -14.52
CA TRP A 85 14.63 -11.69 -15.94
C TRP A 85 15.89 -10.84 -16.13
N ARG A 86 16.60 -11.03 -17.24
CA ARG A 86 17.81 -10.27 -17.61
C ARG A 86 17.61 -8.75 -17.59
N ASP A 87 16.39 -8.27 -17.80
CA ASP A 87 16.00 -6.84 -17.77
C ASP A 87 15.35 -6.40 -16.44
N GLY A 88 15.36 -7.28 -15.43
CA GLY A 88 14.69 -7.15 -14.14
C GLY A 88 13.16 -7.11 -14.30
N GLY A 89 12.45 -8.22 -14.09
CA GLY A 89 10.99 -8.28 -14.26
C GLY A 89 10.20 -7.37 -13.30
N ARG A 90 8.88 -7.58 -13.23
CA ARG A 90 8.08 -7.12 -12.08
C ARG A 90 8.49 -7.94 -10.86
N ASP A 91 8.19 -7.49 -9.66
CA ASP A 91 8.60 -8.25 -8.49
C ASP A 91 7.53 -9.32 -8.18
N ALA A 92 6.24 -8.94 -8.25
CA ALA A 92 5.14 -9.89 -8.18
C ALA A 92 3.94 -9.51 -9.05
N LEU A 93 3.11 -10.51 -9.36
CA LEU A 93 1.79 -10.37 -9.98
C LEU A 93 0.75 -10.98 -9.06
N GLY A 94 -0.38 -10.31 -8.83
CA GLY A 94 -1.46 -10.85 -8.01
C GLY A 94 -2.80 -10.22 -8.36
N TYR A 95 -3.80 -10.42 -7.49
CA TYR A 95 -5.15 -9.93 -7.71
C TYR A 95 -5.70 -9.19 -6.49
N TYR A 96 -6.51 -8.16 -6.75
CA TYR A 96 -7.44 -7.62 -5.77
C TYR A 96 -8.83 -8.20 -6.00
N SER A 97 -9.40 -8.85 -5.00
CA SER A 97 -10.63 -9.63 -5.09
C SER A 97 -11.81 -8.88 -4.46
N ILE A 98 -12.82 -8.54 -5.25
CA ILE A 98 -14.05 -7.89 -4.78
C ILE A 98 -15.18 -8.92 -4.76
N GLN A 99 -15.82 -9.09 -3.60
CA GLN A 99 -16.90 -10.06 -3.41
C GLN A 99 -17.95 -9.55 -2.42
N THR A 100 -19.18 -10.07 -2.55
CA THR A 100 -20.33 -9.66 -1.72
C THR A 100 -20.46 -10.48 -0.42
N GLY A 101 -19.55 -11.43 -0.18
CA GLY A 101 -19.58 -12.36 0.97
C GLY A 101 -20.52 -13.57 0.80
N GLY A 102 -21.32 -13.61 -0.27
CA GLY A 102 -22.14 -14.78 -0.61
C GLY A 102 -21.33 -15.88 -1.29
N LYS A 103 -21.73 -17.14 -1.11
CA LYS A 103 -21.04 -18.32 -1.67
C LYS A 103 -21.43 -18.66 -3.12
N ALA A 104 -22.48 -18.03 -3.65
CA ALA A 104 -23.07 -18.40 -4.94
C ALA A 104 -22.33 -17.84 -6.16
N ASN A 105 -21.66 -16.69 -6.02
CA ASN A 105 -21.03 -15.98 -7.13
C ASN A 105 -19.50 -15.97 -6.99
N HIS A 106 -18.81 -16.06 -8.12
CA HIS A 106 -17.37 -15.90 -8.16
C HIS A 106 -16.95 -14.45 -7.86
N PRO A 107 -15.81 -14.24 -7.16
CA PRO A 107 -15.28 -12.91 -6.90
C PRO A 107 -14.83 -12.23 -8.21
N LEU A 108 -15.00 -10.91 -8.31
CA LEU A 108 -14.36 -10.11 -9.35
C LEU A 108 -12.89 -9.92 -8.98
N ARG A 109 -11.98 -10.29 -9.87
CA ARG A 109 -10.54 -10.11 -9.68
C ARG A 109 -10.01 -9.01 -10.59
N ILE A 110 -9.25 -8.09 -10.02
CA ILE A 110 -8.54 -7.03 -10.73
C ILE A 110 -7.05 -7.34 -10.61
N ASP A 111 -6.36 -7.49 -11.74
CA ASP A 111 -4.92 -7.79 -11.71
C ASP A 111 -4.14 -6.60 -11.15
N CYS A 112 -3.10 -6.91 -10.38
CA CYS A 112 -2.15 -5.92 -9.89
C CYS A 112 -0.70 -6.38 -10.08
N ALA A 113 0.18 -5.39 -10.27
CA ALA A 113 1.62 -5.59 -10.38
C ALA A 113 2.31 -4.94 -9.19
N LEU A 114 3.15 -5.68 -8.49
CA LEU A 114 3.91 -5.18 -7.35
C LEU A 114 5.36 -4.92 -7.76
N GLU A 115 5.88 -3.77 -7.35
CA GLU A 115 7.30 -3.43 -7.39
C GLU A 115 7.74 -3.02 -5.97
N ALA A 116 8.81 -3.66 -5.49
CA ALA A 116 9.34 -3.59 -4.15
C ALA A 116 10.73 -2.95 -4.15
N LYS A 117 10.99 -2.05 -3.19
CA LYS A 117 12.28 -1.38 -3.02
C LYS A 117 12.67 -1.35 -1.54
N CYS A 118 13.66 -2.15 -1.17
CA CYS A 118 14.24 -2.13 0.17
C CYS A 118 15.32 -1.04 0.26
N TYR A 119 14.90 0.22 0.35
CA TYR A 119 15.79 1.38 0.41
C TYR A 119 15.99 1.90 1.85
N SER A 120 17.12 2.57 2.06
CA SER A 120 17.41 3.32 3.29
C SER A 120 16.50 4.55 3.40
N PRO A 121 16.28 5.12 4.60
CA PRO A 121 15.47 6.33 4.80
C PRO A 121 15.96 7.56 4.02
N ASP A 122 17.18 7.52 3.50
CA ASP A 122 17.79 8.63 2.75
C ASP A 122 17.72 8.47 1.25
N THR A 123 17.27 7.30 0.78
CA THR A 123 17.15 7.00 -0.65
C THR A 123 15.68 6.97 -1.04
N SER A 124 15.26 7.85 -1.94
CA SER A 124 13.89 7.88 -2.44
C SER A 124 13.66 6.87 -3.57
N VAL A 125 12.39 6.48 -3.75
CA VAL A 125 11.92 5.92 -5.02
C VAL A 125 11.70 7.07 -5.99
N GLY A 126 12.43 7.00 -7.11
CA GLY A 126 12.50 8.01 -8.16
C GLY A 126 11.44 7.88 -9.24
N VAL A 127 11.34 8.91 -10.11
CA VAL A 127 10.58 8.88 -11.38
C VAL A 127 10.93 7.62 -12.19
N ARG A 128 12.22 7.26 -12.30
CA ARG A 128 12.65 6.08 -13.07
C ARG A 128 11.96 4.79 -12.63
N GLN A 129 11.92 4.52 -11.31
CA GLN A 129 11.28 3.33 -10.76
C GLN A 129 9.75 3.39 -10.93
N MET A 130 9.16 4.57 -10.75
CA MET A 130 7.72 4.77 -10.93
C MET A 130 7.29 4.61 -12.39
N SER A 131 7.96 5.26 -13.34
CA SER A 131 7.68 5.11 -14.79
C SER A 131 7.83 3.65 -15.23
N ARG A 132 8.80 2.93 -14.67
CA ARG A 132 8.97 1.49 -14.92
C ARG A 132 7.76 0.70 -14.46
N LEU A 133 7.25 0.93 -13.25
CA LEU A 133 6.02 0.30 -12.76
C LEU A 133 4.82 0.68 -13.67
N ILE A 134 4.66 1.98 -13.97
CA ILE A 134 3.58 2.51 -14.82
C ILE A 134 3.56 1.81 -16.19
N SER A 135 4.70 1.76 -16.88
CA SER A 135 4.81 1.14 -18.21
C SER A 135 4.46 -0.36 -18.24
N ARG A 136 4.47 -1.01 -17.07
CA ARG A 136 4.14 -2.43 -16.94
C ARG A 136 2.66 -2.63 -16.63
N ILE A 137 1.96 -1.66 -16.08
CA ILE A 137 0.52 -1.79 -15.83
C ILE A 137 -0.21 -1.84 -17.19
N ARG A 138 -0.93 -2.93 -17.46
CA ARG A 138 -1.76 -3.04 -18.67
C ARG A 138 -3.15 -2.43 -18.43
N TYR A 139 -3.96 -2.33 -19.48
CA TYR A 139 -5.32 -1.79 -19.39
C TYR A 139 -6.14 -2.52 -18.30
N ARG A 140 -6.75 -1.73 -17.38
CA ARG A 140 -7.56 -2.17 -16.21
C ARG A 140 -6.80 -2.89 -15.08
N GLN A 141 -5.48 -2.83 -15.08
CA GLN A 141 -4.65 -3.26 -13.95
C GLN A 141 -4.27 -2.04 -13.10
N PHE A 142 -3.73 -2.29 -11.90
CA PHE A 142 -3.09 -1.24 -11.09
C PHE A 142 -1.74 -1.70 -10.55
N GLY A 143 -0.90 -0.74 -10.16
CA GLY A 143 0.42 -0.98 -9.59
C GLY A 143 0.41 -0.89 -8.07
N ILE A 144 1.35 -1.57 -7.43
CA ILE A 144 1.64 -1.44 -6.00
C ILE A 144 3.14 -1.15 -5.87
N MET A 145 3.49 0.05 -5.43
CA MET A 145 4.87 0.41 -5.11
C MET A 145 5.07 0.24 -3.60
N VAL A 146 5.88 -0.72 -3.20
CA VAL A 146 6.24 -0.97 -1.80
C VAL A 146 7.67 -0.52 -1.57
N THR A 147 7.89 0.36 -0.60
CA THR A 147 9.25 0.78 -0.23
C THR A 147 9.43 0.90 1.27
N THR A 148 10.57 0.44 1.77
CA THR A 148 10.99 0.71 3.15
C THR A 148 11.48 2.15 3.35
N SER A 149 11.32 3.02 2.35
CA SER A 149 11.71 4.42 2.37
C SER A 149 10.51 5.31 1.99
N PHE A 150 10.74 6.33 1.17
CA PHE A 150 9.75 7.29 0.68
C PHE A 150 9.82 7.41 -0.86
N VAL A 151 8.75 7.90 -1.46
CA VAL A 151 8.68 8.32 -2.87
C VAL A 151 8.99 9.81 -2.96
N ASP A 152 9.81 10.20 -3.92
CA ASP A 152 10.14 11.62 -4.10
C ASP A 152 8.93 12.44 -4.56
N SER A 153 8.95 13.75 -4.30
CA SER A 153 7.80 14.62 -4.56
C SER A 153 7.45 14.74 -6.05
N GLN A 154 8.42 14.68 -6.95
CA GLN A 154 8.19 14.75 -8.39
C GLN A 154 7.49 13.48 -8.87
N ALA A 155 8.02 12.31 -8.51
CA ALA A 155 7.42 11.03 -8.89
C ALA A 155 6.02 10.83 -8.30
N TYR A 156 5.80 11.26 -7.05
CA TYR A 156 4.47 11.22 -6.44
C TYR A 156 3.50 12.15 -7.17
N LYS A 157 3.96 13.37 -7.51
CA LYS A 157 3.17 14.35 -8.25
C LYS A 157 2.70 13.81 -9.59
N GLU A 158 3.60 13.22 -10.38
CA GLU A 158 3.29 12.61 -11.68
C GLU A 158 2.20 11.53 -11.55
N VAL A 159 2.32 10.62 -10.58
CA VAL A 159 1.29 9.60 -10.33
C VAL A 159 -0.09 10.20 -10.08
N VAL A 160 -0.15 11.25 -9.27
CA VAL A 160 -1.41 11.88 -8.88
C VAL A 160 -2.00 12.72 -10.02
N GLU A 161 -1.19 13.56 -10.67
CA GLU A 161 -1.65 14.46 -11.72
C GLU A 161 -2.05 13.72 -13.00
N ASP A 162 -1.31 12.67 -13.36
CA ASP A 162 -1.59 11.86 -14.56
C ASP A 162 -2.63 10.75 -14.30
N GLY A 163 -3.11 10.62 -13.04
CA GLY A 163 -4.13 9.65 -12.67
C GLY A 163 -3.70 8.20 -12.82
N HIS A 164 -2.40 7.91 -12.64
CA HIS A 164 -1.88 6.55 -12.71
C HIS A 164 -2.43 5.71 -11.54
N PRO A 165 -3.02 4.51 -11.80
CA PRO A 165 -3.59 3.68 -10.75
C PRO A 165 -2.48 2.96 -10.00
N ILE A 166 -1.86 3.65 -9.03
CA ILE A 166 -0.77 3.10 -8.21
C ILE A 166 -1.10 3.27 -6.74
N LEU A 167 -1.10 2.15 -6.02
CA LEU A 167 -1.08 2.11 -4.58
C LEU A 167 0.37 2.27 -4.10
N ILE A 168 0.63 3.33 -3.33
CA ILE A 168 1.97 3.60 -2.77
C ILE A 168 1.95 3.17 -1.31
N VAL A 169 2.90 2.32 -0.92
CA VAL A 169 3.10 1.80 0.43
C VAL A 169 4.52 2.15 0.88
N THR A 170 4.64 3.11 1.78
CA THR A 170 5.91 3.70 2.25
C THR A 170 6.32 3.16 3.61
N ALA A 171 7.46 3.61 4.14
CA ALA A 171 7.92 3.23 5.47
C ALA A 171 6.87 3.45 6.56
N SER A 172 6.17 4.59 6.55
CA SER A 172 5.10 4.90 7.52
C SER A 172 3.97 3.88 7.46
N ASP A 173 3.54 3.52 6.23
CA ASP A 173 2.48 2.53 6.00
C ASP A 173 2.92 1.15 6.48
N ILE A 174 4.13 0.72 6.11
CA ILE A 174 4.70 -0.57 6.55
C ILE A 174 4.75 -0.65 8.07
N GLY A 175 5.28 0.37 8.76
CA GLY A 175 5.32 0.37 10.22
C GLY A 175 3.95 0.23 10.87
N THR A 176 2.94 0.88 10.29
CA THR A 176 1.54 0.76 10.72
C THR A 176 0.97 -0.63 10.46
N ILE A 177 1.22 -1.21 9.28
CA ILE A 177 0.78 -2.56 8.91
C ILE A 177 1.37 -3.61 9.86
N LEU A 178 2.68 -3.52 10.15
CA LEU A 178 3.35 -4.43 11.08
C LEU A 178 2.71 -4.37 12.47
N ARG A 179 2.50 -3.16 12.99
CA ARG A 179 1.82 -2.96 14.28
C ARG A 179 0.43 -3.58 14.30
N ASN A 180 -0.39 -3.30 13.29
CA ASN A 180 -1.76 -3.82 13.20
C ASN A 180 -1.80 -5.35 13.13
N ASN A 181 -0.71 -5.98 12.69
CA ASN A 181 -0.55 -7.43 12.63
C ASN A 181 0.25 -8.00 13.82
N ALA A 182 0.43 -7.22 14.90
CA ALA A 182 1.20 -7.59 16.08
C ALA A 182 2.65 -8.04 15.79
N ILE A 183 3.22 -7.55 14.69
CA ILE A 183 4.64 -7.72 14.36
C ILE A 183 5.41 -6.56 14.99
N ASN A 184 6.36 -6.92 15.84
CA ASN A 184 7.11 -5.99 16.68
C ASN A 184 8.55 -6.53 16.86
N THR A 185 9.40 -5.78 17.55
CA THR A 185 10.83 -6.09 17.72
C THR A 185 11.10 -7.45 18.35
N SER A 186 10.17 -7.98 19.16
CA SER A 186 10.33 -9.30 19.78
C SER A 186 10.14 -10.47 18.81
N ASN A 187 9.39 -10.27 17.70
CA ASN A 187 9.03 -11.34 16.78
C ASN A 187 9.37 -11.06 15.30
N VAL A 188 9.82 -9.86 14.95
CA VAL A 188 10.09 -9.45 13.56
C VAL A 188 11.11 -10.37 12.89
N HIS A 189 12.15 -10.82 13.60
CA HIS A 189 13.15 -11.73 13.05
C HIS A 189 12.58 -13.13 12.78
N ALA A 190 11.70 -13.63 13.66
CA ALA A 190 11.02 -14.91 13.45
C ALA A 190 10.05 -14.83 12.27
N TRP A 191 9.30 -13.73 12.16
CA TRP A 191 8.44 -13.46 11.01
C TRP A 191 9.25 -13.42 9.71
N LEU A 192 10.36 -12.67 9.67
CA LEU A 192 11.23 -12.60 8.49
C LEU A 192 11.83 -13.95 8.11
N ALA A 193 12.25 -14.77 9.08
CA ALA A 193 12.79 -16.11 8.82
C ALA A 193 11.76 -17.03 8.12
N ASN A 194 10.49 -16.94 8.52
CA ASN A 194 9.40 -17.71 7.90
C ASN A 194 9.13 -17.29 6.45
N LEU A 195 9.54 -16.10 6.02
CA LEU A 195 9.39 -15.63 4.64
C LEU A 195 10.52 -16.08 3.73
N VAL A 196 11.68 -16.44 4.29
CA VAL A 196 12.83 -16.93 3.52
C VAL A 196 12.72 -18.43 3.23
N THR A 197 11.91 -19.15 4.02
CA THR A 197 11.69 -20.60 3.92
C THR A 197 10.61 -20.94 2.89
#